data_AF-A0AAV6MZ69-F1
#
_entry.id   AF-A0AAV6MZ69-F1
#
_cell.length_a   1.000
_cell.length_b   1.000
_cell.length_c   1.000
_cell.angle_alpha   90.00
_cell.angle_beta   90.00
_cell.angle_gamma   90.00
#
_symmetry.space_group_name_H-M   'P 1'
#
loop_
_entity.id
_entity.type
_entity.pdbx_description
1 polymer ?
#
loop_
_entity_poly.entity_id
_entity_poly.type
_entity_poly.pdbx_seq_one_letter_code
_entity_poly.pdbx_strand_id
1 'polypeptide(L)'
;MVGWRTSSIRRQHELPTSSELTTNDKYPHIVYEEQSRMDDICNKASLVLDQTLDLEEEMIRGLNQVPWTRVDVSFQKSRQRYIAHSTIQVKSYWLNSDGADVVFHMIDNFVL
;
A
#
# COMPACT_ATOMS: atom_id res chain seq x y z
N MET A 1 11.14 -13.38 1.82
CA MET A 1 10.75 -11.99 2.14
C MET A 1 9.71 -11.57 1.12
N VAL A 2 8.61 -10.98 1.58
CA VAL A 2 7.55 -10.42 0.74
C VAL A 2 7.70 -8.91 0.73
N GLY A 3 7.43 -8.27 -0.41
CA GLY A 3 7.60 -6.84 -0.61
C GLY A 3 6.41 -6.27 -1.37
N TRP A 4 6.40 -4.96 -1.65
CA TRP A 4 5.25 -4.30 -2.29
C TRP A 4 4.82 -4.97 -3.59
N ARG A 5 5.77 -5.45 -4.40
CA ARG A 5 5.50 -6.23 -5.63
C ARG A 5 4.53 -7.41 -5.42
N THR A 6 4.57 -8.06 -4.26
CA THR A 6 3.75 -9.25 -3.97
C THR A 6 2.56 -8.96 -3.06
N SER A 7 2.37 -7.71 -2.66
CA SER A 7 1.36 -7.32 -1.65
C SER A 7 0.65 -6.02 -2.01
N SER A 8 0.77 -5.57 -3.25
CA SER A 8 0.16 -4.36 -3.77
C SER A 8 -1.01 -4.70 -4.68
N ILE A 9 -2.04 -3.85 -4.66
CA ILE A 9 -3.16 -3.87 -5.61
C ILE A 9 -2.86 -3.09 -6.89
N ARG A 10 -1.59 -2.70 -7.09
CA ARG A 10 -1.06 -2.03 -8.27
C ARG A 10 -0.37 -3.04 -9.18
N ARG A 11 -0.38 -2.75 -10.48
CA ARG A 11 0.48 -3.47 -11.43
C ARG A 11 1.95 -3.17 -11.14
N GLN A 12 2.83 -4.05 -11.59
CA GLN A 12 4.27 -3.91 -11.35
C GLN A 12 4.85 -2.57 -11.83
N HIS A 13 4.36 -2.04 -12.96
CA HIS A 13 4.81 -0.78 -13.53
C HIS A 13 4.16 0.46 -12.91
N GLU A 14 3.15 0.27 -12.04
CA GLU A 14 2.44 1.32 -11.30
C GLU A 14 3.00 1.48 -9.88
N LEU A 15 3.97 0.66 -9.45
CA LEU A 15 4.58 0.77 -8.13
C LEU A 15 5.43 2.04 -8.01
N PRO A 16 5.42 2.71 -6.85
CA PRO A 16 6.20 3.93 -6.66
C PRO A 16 7.69 3.66 -6.78
N THR A 17 8.36 4.60 -7.43
CA THR A 17 9.83 4.62 -7.57
C THR A 17 10.48 5.22 -6.32
N SER A 18 11.78 4.98 -6.13
CA SER A 18 12.49 5.48 -4.95
C SER A 18 12.53 7.01 -4.84
N SER A 19 12.36 7.73 -5.96
CA SER A 19 12.28 9.20 -5.99
C SER A 19 10.94 9.75 -5.49
N GLU A 20 9.89 8.96 -5.51
CA GLU A 20 8.54 9.35 -5.06
C GLU A 20 8.31 9.07 -3.58
N LEU A 21 9.21 8.29 -2.96
CA LEU A 21 9.12 7.99 -1.54
C LEU A 21 9.47 9.22 -0.71
N THR A 22 8.56 9.60 0.17
CA THR A 22 8.71 10.73 1.08
C THR A 22 8.99 10.23 2.49
N THR A 23 9.49 11.13 3.34
CA THR A 23 9.59 10.87 4.79
C THR A 23 8.56 11.77 5.46
N ASN A 24 7.69 11.18 6.28
CA ASN A 24 6.70 11.92 7.05
C ASN A 24 7.20 12.05 8.50
N ASP A 25 7.29 13.28 9.00
CA ASP A 25 7.78 13.53 10.36
C ASP A 25 6.84 12.98 11.45
N LYS A 26 5.53 12.96 11.18
CA LYS A 26 4.51 12.43 12.10
C LYS A 26 4.44 10.89 12.03
N TYR A 27 4.59 10.34 10.83
CA TYR A 27 4.48 8.89 10.57
C TYR A 27 5.69 8.37 9.78
N PRO A 28 6.85 8.19 10.44
CA PRO A 28 8.12 7.90 9.77
C PRO A 28 8.15 6.61 8.94
N HIS A 29 7.22 5.67 9.13
CA HIS A 29 7.14 4.44 8.33
C HIS A 29 6.18 4.54 7.13
N ILE A 30 5.40 5.62 7.00
CA ILE A 30 4.59 5.90 5.82
C ILE A 30 5.48 6.56 4.78
N VAL A 31 5.67 5.91 3.63
CA VAL A 31 6.64 6.35 2.62
C VAL A 31 6.00 6.81 1.32
N TYR A 32 4.80 6.36 1.02
CA TYR A 32 4.04 6.85 -0.13
C TYR A 32 2.55 6.70 0.11
N GLU A 33 1.79 7.69 -0.33
CA GLU A 33 0.34 7.70 -0.22
C GLU A 33 -0.27 8.22 -1.52
N GLU A 34 -1.25 7.50 -2.02
CA GLU A 34 -1.95 7.81 -3.25
C GLU A 34 -3.45 7.65 -3.03
N GLN A 35 -4.20 8.72 -3.28
CA GLN A 35 -5.66 8.68 -3.22
C GLN A 35 -6.22 8.45 -4.63
N SER A 36 -7.03 7.39 -4.78
CA SER A 36 -7.62 7.07 -6.09
C SER A 36 -8.63 8.16 -6.47
N ARG A 37 -8.48 8.76 -7.66
CA ARG A 37 -9.47 9.72 -8.19
C ARG A 37 -10.60 8.97 -8.90
N MET A 38 -11.84 9.45 -8.78
CA MET A 38 -12.98 8.81 -9.46
C MET A 38 -12.81 8.77 -10.99
N ASP A 39 -12.09 9.75 -11.55
CA ASP A 39 -11.80 9.82 -12.98
C ASP A 39 -10.89 8.68 -13.48
N ASP A 40 -10.02 8.15 -12.61
CA ASP A 40 -9.09 7.06 -12.96
C ASP A 40 -9.81 5.71 -13.08
N ILE A 41 -10.95 5.56 -12.38
CA ILE A 41 -11.73 4.33 -12.32
C ILE A 41 -12.48 4.09 -13.64
N CYS A 42 -13.08 5.15 -14.22
CA CYS A 42 -13.84 5.06 -15.46
C CYS A 42 -12.97 4.74 -16.69
N ASN A 43 -11.74 5.25 -16.75
CA ASN A 43 -10.88 5.12 -17.92
C ASN A 43 -10.27 3.72 -18.09
N LYS A 44 -10.04 2.98 -16.98
CA LYS A 44 -9.42 1.64 -17.01
C LYS A 44 -10.40 0.50 -17.34
N ALA A 45 -11.71 0.75 -17.29
CA ALA A 45 -12.72 -0.26 -17.63
C ALA A 45 -12.82 -0.54 -19.15
N SER A 46 -12.27 0.32 -20.00
CA SER A 46 -12.54 0.32 -21.45
C SER A 46 -11.51 -0.41 -22.33
N LEU A 47 -10.47 -1.03 -21.76
CA LEU A 47 -9.44 -1.73 -22.55
C LEU A 47 -9.60 -3.26 -22.40
N VAL A 48 -10.27 -3.87 -23.37
CA VAL A 48 -10.35 -5.33 -23.53
C VAL A 48 -9.62 -5.70 -24.82
N LEU A 49 -8.50 -6.43 -24.71
CA LEU A 49 -8.11 -7.40 -25.72
C LEU A 49 -7.08 -8.39 -25.16
N ASP A 50 -7.39 -9.67 -25.39
CA ASP A 50 -6.52 -10.86 -25.37
C ASP A 50 -6.59 -11.77 -24.14
N GLN A 51 -7.15 -12.97 -24.34
CA GLN A 51 -7.55 -13.93 -23.31
C GLN A 51 -6.48 -15.02 -23.13
N THR A 52 -5.58 -14.75 -22.21
CA THR A 52 -5.22 -15.72 -21.17
C THR A 52 -5.81 -15.19 -19.87
N LEU A 53 -6.56 -16.01 -19.13
CA LEU A 53 -7.15 -15.62 -17.84
C LEU A 53 -6.04 -15.36 -16.81
N ASP A 54 -5.48 -14.16 -16.84
CA ASP A 54 -4.58 -13.68 -15.80
C ASP A 54 -5.43 -13.24 -14.60
N LEU A 55 -5.60 -14.16 -13.65
CA LEU A 55 -6.39 -13.94 -12.44
C LEU A 55 -5.87 -12.76 -11.60
N GLU A 56 -4.56 -12.48 -11.67
CA GLU A 56 -3.97 -11.32 -10.99
C GLU A 56 -4.50 -10.02 -11.60
N GLU A 57 -4.49 -9.92 -12.94
CA GLU A 57 -4.98 -8.74 -13.66
C GLU A 57 -6.49 -8.52 -13.46
N GLU A 58 -7.29 -9.58 -13.49
CA GLU A 58 -8.72 -9.53 -13.18
C GLU A 58 -8.98 -9.03 -11.75
N MET A 59 -8.21 -9.52 -10.76
CA MET A 59 -8.32 -9.10 -9.38
C MET A 59 -7.90 -7.62 -9.21
N ILE A 60 -6.79 -7.21 -9.81
CA ILE A 60 -6.32 -5.82 -9.80
C ILE A 60 -7.36 -4.91 -10.43
N ARG A 61 -7.97 -5.30 -11.56
CA ARG A 61 -9.02 -4.51 -12.20
C ARG A 61 -10.26 -4.38 -11.32
N GLY A 62 -10.74 -5.48 -10.75
CA GLY A 62 -11.90 -5.47 -9.86
C GLY A 62 -11.69 -4.62 -8.60
N LEU A 63 -10.53 -4.77 -7.94
CA LEU A 63 -10.20 -3.98 -6.75
C LEU A 63 -10.06 -2.49 -7.08
N ASN A 64 -9.50 -2.13 -8.24
CA ASN A 64 -9.36 -0.73 -8.64
C ASN A 64 -10.69 -0.03 -9.00
N GLN A 65 -11.83 -0.73 -9.01
CA GLN A 65 -13.15 -0.10 -9.14
C GLN A 65 -13.63 0.59 -7.86
N VAL A 66 -12.94 0.35 -6.74
CA VAL A 66 -13.23 0.95 -5.44
C VAL A 66 -12.26 2.10 -5.18
N PRO A 67 -12.72 3.24 -4.62
CA PRO A 67 -11.87 4.39 -4.36
C PRO A 67 -10.99 4.17 -3.11
N TRP A 68 -9.89 3.44 -3.29
CA TRP A 68 -8.91 3.20 -2.22
C TRP A 68 -8.02 4.43 -1.98
N THR A 69 -7.68 4.67 -0.72
CA THR A 69 -6.42 5.34 -0.38
C THR A 69 -5.36 4.27 -0.24
N ARG A 70 -4.36 4.28 -1.12
CA ARG A 70 -3.26 3.32 -1.13
C ARG A 70 -2.09 3.89 -0.33
N VAL A 71 -1.70 3.21 0.74
CA VAL A 71 -0.66 3.65 1.66
C VAL A 71 0.47 2.61 1.68
N ASP A 72 1.66 3.02 1.25
CA ASP A 72 2.84 2.17 1.25
C ASP A 72 3.67 2.41 2.52
N VAL A 73 4.02 1.29 3.17
CA VAL A 73 4.71 1.27 4.45
C VAL A 73 6.08 0.63 4.28
N SER A 74 7.11 1.21 4.90
CA SER A 74 8.46 0.66 4.92
C SER A 74 9.08 0.67 6.30
N PHE A 75 9.47 -0.52 6.76
CA PHE A 75 10.27 -0.71 7.98
C PHE A 75 11.76 -0.84 7.68
N GLN A 76 12.24 -0.46 6.49
CA GLN A 76 13.65 -0.69 6.09
C GLN A 76 14.65 -0.06 7.06
N LYS A 77 14.32 1.09 7.65
CA LYS A 77 15.13 1.81 8.64
C LYS A 77 14.93 1.29 10.08
N SER A 78 13.93 0.44 10.31
CA SER A 78 13.61 -0.12 11.62
C SER A 78 14.49 -1.34 11.95
N ARG A 79 14.68 -1.59 13.25
CA ARG A 79 15.29 -2.83 13.75
C ARG A 79 14.41 -4.06 13.49
N GLN A 80 13.11 -3.85 13.24
CA GLN A 80 12.09 -4.87 13.02
C GLN A 80 11.85 -5.18 11.53
N ARG A 81 12.72 -4.70 10.62
CA ARG A 81 12.55 -4.79 9.15
C ARG A 81 12.22 -6.18 8.59
N TYR A 82 12.71 -7.25 9.22
CA TYR A 82 12.52 -8.63 8.75
C TYR A 82 11.17 -9.24 9.17
N ILE A 83 10.42 -8.56 10.04
CA ILE A 83 9.13 -8.99 10.58
C ILE A 83 8.03 -7.95 10.33
N ALA A 84 8.16 -7.16 9.26
CA ALA A 84 7.22 -6.10 8.88
C ALA A 84 5.73 -6.47 9.01
N HIS A 85 5.34 -7.66 8.55
CA HIS A 85 3.96 -8.16 8.63
C HIS A 85 3.46 -8.39 10.06
N SER A 86 4.36 -8.67 11.00
CA SER A 86 4.04 -8.77 12.42
C SER A 86 4.08 -7.39 13.09
N THR A 87 5.06 -6.56 12.72
CA THR A 87 5.22 -5.20 13.24
C THR A 87 3.98 -4.35 13.00
N ILE A 88 3.42 -4.36 11.79
CA ILE A 88 2.22 -3.57 11.44
C ILE A 88 0.97 -3.97 12.26
N GLN A 89 0.94 -5.19 12.82
CA GLN A 89 -0.20 -5.64 13.63
C GLN A 89 -0.17 -5.09 15.07
N VAL A 90 0.99 -4.61 15.54
CA VAL A 90 1.18 -4.03 16.88
C VAL A 90 0.64 -4.93 18.02
N LYS A 91 0.82 -6.25 17.90
CA LYS A 91 0.28 -7.22 18.88
C LYS A 91 0.87 -7.05 20.28
N SER A 92 2.17 -6.77 20.35
CA SER A 92 2.87 -6.44 21.59
C SER A 92 3.71 -5.20 21.36
N TYR A 93 3.39 -4.11 22.05
CA TYR A 93 4.11 -2.85 21.90
C TYR A 93 5.63 -3.01 22.11
N TRP A 94 6.04 -3.86 23.05
CA TRP A 94 7.46 -4.12 23.31
C TRP A 94 8.20 -4.71 22.10
N LEU A 95 7.52 -5.49 21.26
CA LEU A 95 8.08 -6.14 20.07
C LEU A 95 7.75 -5.43 18.75
N ASN A 96 6.67 -4.65 18.72
CA ASN A 96 6.03 -4.14 17.51
C ASN A 96 5.80 -2.61 17.58
N SER A 97 6.51 -1.91 18.47
CA SER A 97 6.41 -0.45 18.66
C SER A 97 6.46 0.33 17.35
N ASP A 98 7.31 -0.11 16.43
CA ASP A 98 7.57 0.59 15.18
C ASP A 98 6.36 0.55 14.23
N GLY A 99 5.38 -0.34 14.44
CA GLY A 99 4.13 -0.33 13.66
C GLY A 99 3.06 0.61 14.23
N ALA A 100 3.27 1.20 15.41
CA ALA A 100 2.25 2.01 16.07
C ALA A 100 1.92 3.30 15.30
N ASP A 101 2.91 3.94 14.66
CA ASP A 101 2.71 5.13 13.85
C ASP A 101 1.84 4.84 12.61
N VAL A 102 1.98 3.64 12.02
CA VAL A 102 1.13 3.19 10.91
C VAL A 102 -0.33 3.04 11.37
N VAL A 103 -0.57 2.49 12.55
CA VAL A 103 -1.92 2.38 13.12
C VAL A 103 -2.51 3.76 13.42
N PHE A 104 -1.72 4.69 13.98
CA PHE A 104 -2.17 6.05 14.20
C PHE A 104 -2.49 6.78 12.88
N HIS A 105 -1.67 6.59 11.85
CA HIS A 105 -1.95 7.11 10.51
C HIS A 105 -3.31 6.63 9.99
N MET A 106 -3.61 5.34 10.15
CA MET A 106 -4.90 4.80 9.75
C MET A 106 -6.05 5.46 10.54
N ILE A 107 -5.95 5.52 11.88
CA ILE A 107 -6.98 6.12 12.72
C ILE A 107 -7.27 7.57 12.31
N ASP A 108 -6.23 8.38 12.11
CA ASP A 108 -6.38 9.78 11.76
C ASP A 108 -7.03 9.99 10.38
N ASN A 109 -6.86 9.06 9.44
CA ASN A 109 -7.45 9.12 8.10
C ASN A 109 -8.83 8.46 8.00
N PHE A 110 -9.20 7.56 8.91
CA PHE A 110 -10.54 6.93 8.93
C PHE A 110 -11.61 7.78 9.62
N VAL A 111 -11.21 8.76 10.43
CA VAL A 111 -12.14 9.63 11.20
C VAL A 111 -12.59 10.86 10.41
N LEU A 112 -12.18 10.98 9.14
CA LEU A 112 -12.53 12.07 8.22
C LEU A 112 -13.68 11.71 7.27
#